data_AF-A0A9P3K6A2-F1
#
_entry.id   AF-A0A9P3K6A2-F1
#
_cell.length_a   1.000
_cell.length_b   1.000
_cell.length_c   1.000
_cell.angle_alpha   90.00
_cell.angle_beta   90.00
_cell.angle_gamma   90.00
#
_symmetry.space_group_name_H-M   'P 1'
#
loop_
_entity.id
_entity.type
_entity.pdbx_description
1 polymer ?
#
loop_
_entity_poly.entity_id
_entity_poly.type
_entity_poly.pdbx_seq_one_letter_code
_entity_poly.pdbx_strand_id
1 'polypeptide(L)'
;MPLCSSNLNTYFSGTNAPRFAGGRPLVASTRPSGASRVHFWREKSQVVCSASLDGVTTAAVTVEGGVATVKEEKAAAEEELFDWDKAWYPVVLTKTLDKRIPEPVTILGRPLVIWFDQVSDQWRIFHDLCPHRLAPLSEGRIHESGQLQCSYHGWTFSGEGSCGFIPQAPKDGPAVNASPRACARVYPCREHQGILWFWPDCSPSAAAESSAAPPPPTLAEFDDPSYRYDTGMADLEYGYEMLMENLLDPAHVPFAHHKYQGDRNKGGPMPKMVVTSIAARGIDGTSFLGGPAAVVPPCTLIQKLFIGGKVEEGSGKKQKTAILFFHCIPRLPGQSRLIWFFMNNIIPPWVPSPPEWFVHFTRMKVLDTDHVLLHLTERRLEEEGGEVKGVRQYYTPTAADSFVSAYRSWLQKYAGSKARFPAYVNPALPPAKSRREILDRQRFHVRLCPDCQRVQRWSERLGTALWAAALLLLAATALLPLAPPAVQQAAGPTGAVVAAVAALVCAAAAHWLKGFIERNYVFEDFVHALWYPATK
;
A
#
# COMPACT_ATOMS: atom_id res chain seq x y z
N MET A 1 -9.62 -27.53 14.62
CA MET A 1 -9.25 -26.87 13.34
C MET A 1 -7.99 -26.05 13.59
N PRO A 2 -6.78 -26.50 13.24
CA PRO A 2 -5.56 -25.77 13.53
C PRO A 2 -5.29 -24.69 12.47
N LEU A 3 -4.77 -23.57 12.97
CA LEU A 3 -4.57 -22.28 12.31
C LEU A 3 -3.55 -22.34 11.17
N CYS A 4 -3.94 -21.88 9.98
CA CYS A 4 -3.07 -21.69 8.83
C CYS A 4 -2.62 -20.21 8.77
N SER A 5 -1.75 -19.79 9.67
CA SER A 5 -1.20 -18.41 9.70
C SER A 5 0.30 -18.36 10.02
N SER A 6 1.05 -19.39 9.62
CA SER A 6 2.49 -19.46 9.87
C SER A 6 3.22 -20.16 8.72
N ASN A 7 3.56 -19.44 7.65
CA ASN A 7 4.48 -19.99 6.63
C ASN A 7 5.46 -18.98 6.00
N LEU A 8 5.59 -17.78 6.56
CA LEU A 8 6.74 -16.90 6.28
C LEU A 8 7.82 -16.95 7.39
N ASN A 9 7.47 -17.36 8.61
CA ASN A 9 8.43 -17.52 9.71
C ASN A 9 9.40 -18.71 9.53
N THR A 10 9.02 -19.70 8.72
CA THR A 10 9.76 -20.96 8.54
C THR A 10 10.92 -20.88 7.54
N TYR A 11 11.08 -19.78 6.79
CA TYR A 11 12.18 -19.61 5.83
C TYR A 11 13.38 -18.83 6.37
N PHE A 12 13.31 -18.34 7.61
CA PHE A 12 14.43 -17.69 8.30
C PHE A 12 15.28 -18.65 9.15
N SER A 13 15.09 -19.97 9.04
CA SER A 13 15.90 -20.98 9.73
C SER A 13 16.71 -21.79 8.72
N GLY A 14 17.83 -21.22 8.29
CA GLY A 14 18.78 -21.93 7.46
C GLY A 14 20.18 -21.40 7.73
N THR A 15 20.87 -22.00 8.70
CA THR A 15 22.18 -22.65 8.53
C THR A 15 22.70 -23.14 9.88
N ASN A 16 23.20 -24.38 9.87
CA ASN A 16 23.92 -25.04 10.96
C ASN A 16 25.04 -24.17 11.54
N ALA A 17 24.99 -23.91 12.85
CA ALA A 17 26.13 -23.39 13.60
C ALA A 17 27.10 -24.53 13.91
N PRO A 18 28.41 -24.42 13.63
CA PRO A 18 29.39 -25.36 14.16
C PRO A 18 29.55 -25.09 15.66
N ARG A 19 29.45 -26.15 16.47
CA ARG A 19 29.81 -26.13 17.89
C ARG A 19 31.33 -25.95 17.98
N PHE A 20 31.80 -24.82 18.51
CA PHE A 20 33.18 -24.70 18.99
C PHE A 20 33.21 -24.77 20.52
N ALA A 21 33.90 -25.80 20.99
CA ALA A 21 34.26 -26.02 22.39
C ALA A 21 35.33 -25.01 22.84
N GLY A 22 35.37 -24.75 24.14
CA GLY A 22 36.13 -23.68 24.76
C GLY A 22 37.66 -23.78 24.67
N GLY A 23 38.30 -22.63 24.88
CA GLY A 23 39.74 -22.48 25.06
C GLY A 23 40.07 -21.02 25.39
N ARG A 24 40.68 -20.81 26.57
CA ARG A 24 41.14 -19.51 27.10
C ARG A 24 42.35 -18.95 26.34
N PRO A 25 42.70 -17.65 26.53
CA PRO A 25 43.50 -16.87 25.58
C PRO A 25 45.00 -17.01 25.81
N LEU A 26 45.80 -16.85 24.75
CA LEU A 26 47.25 -16.64 24.86
C LEU A 26 47.76 -15.49 23.96
N VAL A 27 48.61 -14.73 24.63
CA VAL A 27 49.36 -13.50 24.34
C VAL A 27 50.21 -13.54 23.06
N ALA A 28 50.47 -12.34 22.53
CA ALA A 28 51.28 -11.94 21.38
C ALA A 28 52.75 -12.40 21.38
N SER A 29 53.36 -12.55 20.19
CA SER A 29 54.78 -12.19 19.93
C SER A 29 55.19 -12.31 18.43
N THR A 30 55.81 -11.24 17.93
CA THR A 30 56.96 -11.15 16.96
C THR A 30 56.87 -11.65 15.49
N ARG A 31 57.08 -10.67 14.57
CA ARG A 31 57.69 -10.76 13.21
C ARG A 31 59.21 -11.14 13.30
N PRO A 32 60.03 -11.35 12.21
CA PRO A 32 59.87 -10.97 10.79
C PRO A 32 60.43 -11.93 9.69
N SER A 33 60.30 -11.46 8.43
CA SER A 33 61.19 -11.66 7.26
C SER A 33 60.90 -12.78 6.25
N GLY A 34 61.12 -12.47 4.96
CA GLY A 34 61.33 -13.45 3.89
C GLY A 34 60.54 -13.17 2.61
N ALA A 35 61.17 -12.53 1.63
CA ALA A 35 60.59 -12.17 0.35
C ALA A 35 60.50 -13.34 -0.66
N SER A 36 59.59 -13.13 -1.64
CA SER A 36 59.62 -13.61 -3.02
C SER A 36 59.16 -15.04 -3.33
N ARG A 37 57.98 -15.14 -3.96
CA ARG A 37 57.87 -15.70 -5.34
C ARG A 37 56.48 -15.46 -5.95
N VAL A 38 56.53 -14.90 -7.15
CA VAL A 38 55.42 -14.61 -8.06
C VAL A 38 54.81 -15.91 -8.55
N HIS A 39 53.51 -16.11 -8.34
CA HIS A 39 52.72 -17.10 -9.06
C HIS A 39 51.63 -16.40 -9.86
N PHE A 40 51.68 -16.62 -11.17
CA PHE A 40 50.75 -16.11 -12.17
C PHE A 40 49.30 -16.49 -11.82
N TRP A 41 48.47 -15.49 -11.57
CA TRP A 41 47.03 -15.63 -11.54
C TRP A 41 46.51 -15.83 -12.96
N ARG A 42 45.79 -16.93 -13.19
CA ARG A 42 44.99 -17.12 -14.40
C ARG A 42 43.56 -16.68 -14.05
N GLU A 43 43.25 -15.41 -14.31
CA GLU A 43 41.90 -14.86 -14.21
C GLU A 43 40.97 -15.61 -15.17
N LYS A 44 39.96 -16.30 -14.61
CA LYS A 44 38.75 -16.63 -15.35
C LYS A 44 37.81 -15.44 -15.19
N SER A 45 37.82 -14.56 -16.18
CA SER A 45 36.77 -13.56 -16.38
C SER A 45 35.44 -14.29 -16.62
N GLN A 46 34.54 -14.25 -15.63
CA GLN A 46 33.13 -14.56 -15.85
C GLN A 46 32.42 -13.27 -16.27
N VAL A 47 31.97 -13.25 -17.53
CA VAL A 47 31.03 -12.26 -18.05
C VAL A 47 29.66 -12.57 -17.43
N VAL A 48 29.13 -11.64 -16.63
CA VAL A 48 27.76 -11.68 -16.13
C VAL A 48 26.87 -10.91 -17.09
N CYS A 49 26.02 -11.61 -17.84
CA CYS A 49 24.93 -10.97 -18.58
C CYS A 49 23.78 -10.67 -17.60
N SER A 50 23.47 -9.39 -17.40
CA SER A 50 22.19 -8.94 -16.85
C SER A 50 21.27 -8.54 -18.00
N ALA A 51 20.12 -9.19 -18.12
CA ALA A 51 19.07 -8.73 -19.01
C ALA A 51 18.50 -7.41 -18.47
N SER A 52 18.81 -6.30 -19.16
CA SER A 52 18.09 -5.04 -19.03
C SER A 52 16.64 -5.25 -19.44
N LEU A 53 15.71 -4.58 -18.76
CA LEU A 53 14.30 -4.55 -19.15
C LEU A 53 14.05 -3.81 -20.48
N ASP A 54 15.08 -3.22 -21.10
CA ASP A 54 15.12 -2.89 -22.53
C ASP A 54 16.58 -2.93 -23.03
N GLY A 55 16.83 -3.59 -24.16
CA GLY A 55 18.17 -3.96 -24.62
C GLY A 55 19.09 -2.79 -24.97
N VAL A 56 20.04 -2.47 -24.09
CA VAL A 56 21.31 -1.78 -24.40
C VAL A 56 22.41 -2.29 -23.44
N THR A 57 23.63 -2.40 -23.97
CA THR A 57 24.87 -3.01 -23.46
C THR A 57 25.33 -2.61 -22.04
N THR A 58 25.92 -3.57 -21.31
CA THR A 58 26.46 -3.48 -19.95
C THR A 58 27.93 -3.05 -19.88
N ALA A 59 28.31 -2.33 -18.81
CA ALA A 59 29.71 -2.13 -18.40
C ALA A 59 29.91 -2.53 -16.92
N ALA A 60 31.08 -3.09 -16.60
CA ALA A 60 31.42 -3.67 -15.30
C ALA A 60 31.91 -2.61 -14.28
N VAL A 61 31.65 -2.84 -12.98
CA VAL A 61 32.10 -2.00 -11.86
C VAL A 61 32.95 -2.83 -10.88
N THR A 62 34.09 -2.29 -10.45
CA THR A 62 34.94 -2.80 -9.36
C THR A 62 34.77 -1.98 -8.09
N VAL A 63 34.88 -2.63 -6.92
CA VAL A 63 34.69 -2.02 -5.60
C VAL A 63 36.04 -1.90 -4.88
N GLU A 64 36.46 -0.69 -4.52
CA GLU A 64 37.44 -0.44 -3.46
C GLU A 64 36.95 0.71 -2.56
N GLY A 65 36.97 0.48 -1.24
CA GLY A 65 37.00 1.55 -0.23
C GLY A 65 35.73 2.37 0.01
N GLY A 66 34.61 1.74 0.40
CA GLY A 66 33.62 2.30 1.34
C GLY A 66 32.85 3.59 0.98
N VAL A 67 33.09 4.22 -0.16
CA VAL A 67 32.32 5.37 -0.65
C VAL A 67 31.83 5.03 -2.06
N ALA A 68 30.51 4.90 -2.20
CA ALA A 68 29.88 4.69 -3.51
C ALA A 68 30.00 5.98 -4.32
N THR A 69 30.98 6.05 -5.23
CA THR A 69 31.03 7.07 -6.28
C THR A 69 30.32 6.54 -7.52
N VAL A 70 29.13 7.08 -7.78
CA VAL A 70 28.40 6.86 -9.04
C VAL A 70 29.16 7.62 -10.12
N LYS A 71 29.64 6.92 -11.16
CA LYS A 71 30.14 7.59 -12.38
C LYS A 71 28.94 8.20 -13.10
N GLU A 72 28.86 9.53 -13.12
CA GLU A 72 27.97 10.25 -14.02
C GLU A 72 28.44 10.05 -15.47
N GLU A 73 27.64 9.36 -16.28
CA GLU A 73 27.81 9.41 -17.73
C GLU A 73 27.24 10.73 -18.24
N LYS A 74 28.15 11.58 -18.76
CA LYS A 74 27.82 12.81 -19.47
C LYS A 74 27.34 12.44 -20.89
N ALA A 75 26.02 12.30 -21.07
CA ALA A 75 25.39 12.45 -22.38
C ALA A 75 24.46 13.67 -22.31
N ALA A 76 24.83 14.73 -23.02
CA ALA A 76 24.09 15.99 -23.11
C ALA A 76 22.83 15.81 -23.98
N ALA A 77 21.84 15.08 -23.46
CA ALA A 77 20.44 15.37 -23.74
C ALA A 77 19.99 16.38 -22.68
N GLU A 78 19.12 17.35 -23.00
CA GLU A 78 18.44 18.13 -21.96
C GLU A 78 17.86 17.14 -20.95
N GLU A 79 18.37 17.14 -19.72
CA GLU A 79 17.93 16.19 -18.68
C GLU A 79 16.47 16.51 -18.36
N GLU A 80 15.56 15.72 -18.93
CA GLU A 80 14.12 15.94 -18.84
C GLU A 80 13.68 15.89 -17.37
N LEU A 81 13.15 17.00 -16.87
CA LEU A 81 12.59 17.07 -15.52
C LEU A 81 11.30 16.24 -15.47
N PHE A 82 11.01 15.66 -14.30
CA PHE A 82 9.77 14.93 -14.08
C PHE A 82 8.58 15.90 -13.94
N ASP A 83 7.57 15.76 -14.80
CA ASP A 83 6.34 16.54 -14.73
C ASP A 83 5.22 15.78 -13.97
N TRP A 84 4.90 16.29 -12.78
CA TRP A 84 3.84 15.78 -11.90
C TRP A 84 2.44 15.78 -12.52
N ASP A 85 2.20 16.59 -13.56
CA ASP A 85 0.91 16.65 -14.26
C ASP A 85 0.85 15.74 -15.50
N LYS A 86 1.98 15.12 -15.90
CA LYS A 86 2.11 14.33 -17.14
C LYS A 86 2.59 12.90 -16.88
N ALA A 87 1.96 12.23 -15.92
CA ALA A 87 2.23 10.82 -15.60
C ALA A 87 0.95 10.08 -15.17
N TRP A 88 0.97 8.75 -15.27
CA TRP A 88 -0.12 7.92 -14.76
C TRP A 88 0.01 7.71 -13.25
N TYR A 89 -1.05 8.03 -12.52
CA TYR A 89 -1.15 7.80 -11.08
C TYR A 89 -2.23 6.77 -10.78
N PRO A 90 -1.96 5.78 -9.91
CA PRO A 90 -2.98 4.83 -9.48
C PRO A 90 -3.91 5.52 -8.48
N VAL A 91 -5.20 5.22 -8.55
CA VAL A 91 -6.22 5.86 -7.72
C VAL A 91 -6.79 4.89 -6.70
N VAL A 92 -7.24 3.74 -7.19
CA VAL A 92 -8.05 2.78 -6.44
C VAL A 92 -8.00 1.41 -7.10
N LEU A 93 -8.21 0.35 -6.31
CA LEU A 93 -8.45 -0.99 -6.82
C LEU A 93 -9.86 -1.07 -7.40
N THR A 94 -10.03 -1.42 -8.67
CA THR A 94 -11.36 -1.36 -9.32
C THR A 94 -12.38 -2.30 -8.66
N LYS A 95 -11.92 -3.41 -8.08
CA LYS A 95 -12.75 -4.34 -7.29
C LYS A 95 -13.36 -3.74 -6.02
N THR A 96 -12.84 -2.60 -5.53
CA THR A 96 -13.38 -1.94 -4.33
C THR A 96 -14.48 -0.95 -4.65
N LEU A 97 -14.66 -0.59 -5.93
CA LEU A 97 -15.65 0.37 -6.38
C LEU A 97 -17.03 -0.25 -6.55
N ASP A 98 -18.07 0.55 -6.30
CA ASP A 98 -19.47 0.18 -6.55
C ASP A 98 -20.00 0.97 -7.76
N LYS A 99 -20.31 0.27 -8.85
CA LYS A 99 -20.79 0.87 -10.11
C LYS A 99 -22.08 1.69 -9.97
N ARG A 100 -22.78 1.60 -8.84
CA ARG A 100 -24.07 2.27 -8.60
C ARG A 100 -23.93 3.66 -8.01
N ILE A 101 -22.79 3.98 -7.41
CA ILE A 101 -22.59 5.22 -6.66
C ILE A 101 -21.31 5.93 -7.12
N PRO A 102 -21.34 7.26 -7.30
CA PRO A 102 -20.11 8.04 -7.45
C PRO A 102 -19.29 7.99 -6.16
N GLU A 103 -17.97 7.96 -6.26
CA GLU A 103 -17.05 7.89 -5.12
C GLU A 103 -16.07 9.08 -5.12
N PRO A 104 -15.97 9.84 -4.02
CA PRO A 104 -14.99 10.92 -3.91
C PRO A 104 -13.59 10.35 -3.64
N VAL A 105 -12.58 10.94 -4.27
CA VAL A 105 -11.17 10.65 -4.00
C VAL A 105 -10.33 11.92 -4.11
N THR A 106 -9.20 11.96 -3.40
CA THR A 106 -8.24 13.05 -3.52
C THR A 106 -6.86 12.48 -3.79
N ILE A 107 -6.29 12.88 -4.93
CA ILE A 107 -4.94 12.52 -5.36
C ILE A 107 -4.25 13.79 -5.86
N LEU A 108 -2.98 13.98 -5.49
CA LEU A 108 -2.22 15.21 -5.79
C LEU A 108 -2.98 16.49 -5.40
N GLY A 109 -3.74 16.46 -4.31
CA GLY A 109 -4.55 17.58 -3.84
C GLY A 109 -5.71 17.98 -4.76
N ARG A 110 -6.02 17.15 -5.77
CA ARG A 110 -7.17 17.35 -6.67
C ARG A 110 -8.38 16.60 -6.11
N PRO A 111 -9.51 17.28 -5.86
CA PRO A 111 -10.76 16.60 -5.55
C PRO A 111 -11.32 15.98 -6.83
N LEU A 112 -11.50 14.67 -6.82
CA LEU A 112 -11.92 13.87 -7.96
C LEU A 112 -13.16 13.06 -7.60
N VAL A 113 -14.00 12.79 -8.60
CA VAL A 113 -15.11 11.84 -8.51
C VAL A 113 -14.87 10.70 -9.48
N ILE A 114 -14.91 9.48 -8.96
CA ILE A 114 -14.91 8.24 -9.74
C ILE A 114 -16.37 7.83 -9.92
N TRP A 115 -16.77 7.50 -11.14
CA TRP A 115 -18.13 7.00 -11.39
C TRP A 115 -18.14 6.04 -12.57
N PHE A 116 -19.14 5.18 -12.62
CA PHE A 116 -19.30 4.21 -13.69
C PHE A 116 -20.26 4.74 -14.75
N ASP A 117 -19.74 5.00 -15.95
CA ASP A 117 -20.54 5.38 -17.10
C ASP A 117 -21.17 4.13 -17.71
N GLN A 118 -22.47 3.96 -17.47
CA GLN A 118 -23.21 2.80 -17.98
C GLN A 118 -23.45 2.87 -19.49
N VAL A 119 -23.30 4.05 -20.11
CA VAL A 119 -23.45 4.21 -21.55
C VAL A 119 -22.23 3.66 -22.28
N SER A 120 -21.02 4.00 -21.80
CA SER A 120 -19.78 3.48 -22.38
C SER A 120 -19.26 2.19 -21.73
N ASP A 121 -19.90 1.72 -20.66
CA ASP A 121 -19.44 0.60 -19.81
C ASP A 121 -18.01 0.81 -19.28
N GLN A 122 -17.66 2.05 -18.88
CA GLN A 122 -16.31 2.40 -18.44
C GLN A 122 -16.31 3.24 -17.16
N TRP A 123 -15.27 3.10 -16.35
CA TRP A 123 -14.97 4.03 -15.28
C TRP A 123 -14.55 5.39 -15.83
N ARG A 124 -15.02 6.46 -15.19
CA ARG A 124 -14.69 7.85 -15.52
C ARG A 124 -14.21 8.58 -14.28
N ILE A 125 -13.31 9.56 -14.48
CA ILE A 125 -12.81 10.42 -13.41
C ILE A 125 -13.02 11.88 -13.80
N PHE A 126 -13.86 12.58 -13.03
CA PHE A 126 -14.04 14.03 -13.19
C PHE A 126 -13.39 14.78 -12.04
N HIS A 127 -13.14 16.07 -12.27
CA HIS A 127 -12.98 16.99 -11.16
C HIS A 127 -14.27 17.01 -10.35
N ASP A 128 -14.20 16.91 -9.02
CA ASP A 128 -15.37 16.79 -8.16
C ASP A 128 -16.07 18.13 -7.91
N LEU A 129 -16.38 18.84 -8.99
CA LEU A 129 -17.06 20.14 -8.96
C LEU A 129 -18.03 20.24 -10.14
N CYS A 130 -19.30 20.42 -9.82
CA CYS A 130 -20.32 20.71 -10.81
C CYS A 130 -20.08 22.12 -11.42
N PRO A 131 -20.01 22.27 -12.75
CA PRO A 131 -19.74 23.57 -13.40
C PRO A 131 -20.84 24.61 -13.15
N HIS A 132 -22.03 24.20 -12.71
CA HIS A 132 -23.12 25.12 -12.40
C HIS A 132 -22.85 25.98 -11.15
N ARG A 133 -22.63 25.34 -10.00
CA ARG A 133 -22.44 26.02 -8.69
C ARG A 133 -21.45 25.31 -7.76
N LEU A 134 -20.51 24.57 -8.33
CA LEU A 134 -19.39 23.92 -7.62
C LEU A 134 -19.81 22.87 -6.58
N ALA A 135 -21.06 22.39 -6.62
CA ALA A 135 -21.48 21.27 -5.78
C ALA A 135 -20.64 20.03 -6.12
N PRO A 136 -20.24 19.22 -5.11
CA PRO A 136 -19.52 17.98 -5.35
C PRO A 136 -20.39 17.05 -6.18
N LEU A 137 -19.81 16.53 -7.27
CA LEU A 137 -20.46 15.57 -8.15
C LEU A 137 -20.48 14.17 -7.52
N SER A 138 -19.57 13.90 -6.59
CA SER A 138 -19.49 12.69 -5.78
C SER A 138 -20.71 12.47 -4.88
N GLU A 139 -21.37 13.55 -4.44
CA GLU A 139 -22.66 13.51 -3.74
C GLU A 139 -23.85 13.29 -4.69
N GLY A 140 -23.58 13.05 -5.98
CA GLY A 140 -24.56 12.80 -7.02
C GLY A 140 -25.04 11.35 -7.07
N ARG A 141 -25.49 10.93 -8.25
CA ARG A 141 -25.95 9.56 -8.52
C ARG A 141 -25.78 9.20 -9.99
N ILE A 142 -25.83 7.90 -10.29
CA ILE A 142 -26.00 7.42 -11.66
C ILE A 142 -27.48 7.58 -12.03
N HIS A 143 -27.75 8.42 -13.03
CA HIS A 143 -29.08 8.66 -13.56
C HIS A 143 -29.64 7.41 -14.27
N GLU A 144 -30.96 7.33 -14.44
CA GLU A 144 -31.60 6.23 -15.20
C GLU A 144 -31.10 6.12 -16.64
N SER A 145 -30.56 7.21 -17.20
CA SER A 145 -29.91 7.22 -18.51
C SER A 145 -28.48 6.68 -18.51
N GLY A 146 -27.94 6.27 -17.37
CA GLY A 146 -26.57 5.77 -17.21
C GLY A 146 -25.50 6.84 -17.04
N GLN A 147 -25.87 8.11 -16.98
CA GLN A 147 -24.98 9.28 -16.87
C GLN A 147 -24.82 9.78 -15.43
N LEU A 148 -23.77 10.54 -15.14
CA LEU A 148 -23.58 11.18 -13.84
C LEU A 148 -24.57 12.33 -13.67
N GLN A 149 -25.34 12.34 -12.58
CA GLN A 149 -26.25 13.44 -12.24
C GLN A 149 -25.82 14.13 -10.95
N CYS A 150 -25.68 15.46 -11.01
CA CYS A 150 -25.44 16.29 -9.84
C CYS A 150 -26.67 16.31 -8.92
N SER A 151 -26.48 16.07 -7.62
CA SER A 151 -27.56 16.05 -6.63
C SER A 151 -28.19 17.41 -6.35
N TYR A 152 -27.49 18.51 -6.65
CA TYR A 152 -28.00 19.84 -6.33
C TYR A 152 -29.13 20.28 -7.26
N HIS A 153 -28.91 20.26 -8.58
CA HIS A 153 -29.89 20.78 -9.56
C HIS A 153 -30.23 19.79 -10.68
N GLY A 154 -29.76 18.55 -10.59
CA GLY A 154 -30.11 17.48 -11.53
C GLY A 154 -29.46 17.56 -12.91
N TRP A 155 -28.42 18.40 -13.08
CA TRP A 155 -27.65 18.44 -14.33
C TRP A 155 -26.97 17.09 -14.56
N THR A 156 -27.09 16.56 -15.78
CA THR A 156 -26.45 15.29 -16.15
C THR A 156 -25.24 15.50 -17.05
N PHE A 157 -24.26 14.61 -16.96
CA PHE A 157 -23.00 14.68 -17.69
C PHE A 157 -22.68 13.33 -18.35
N SER A 158 -22.30 13.34 -19.63
CA SER A 158 -21.74 12.16 -20.31
C SER A 158 -20.34 11.84 -19.79
N GLY A 159 -19.78 10.66 -20.12
CA GLY A 159 -18.40 10.28 -19.78
C GLY A 159 -17.31 11.23 -20.29
N GLU A 160 -17.60 11.99 -21.34
CA GLU A 160 -16.74 13.03 -21.92
C GLU A 160 -16.95 14.40 -21.25
N GLY A 161 -17.81 14.47 -20.24
CA GLY A 161 -18.09 15.67 -19.45
C GLY A 161 -19.11 16.62 -20.08
N SER A 162 -19.63 16.29 -21.27
CA SER A 162 -20.66 17.10 -21.94
C SER A 162 -21.93 17.15 -21.10
N CYS A 163 -22.57 18.33 -20.99
CA CYS A 163 -23.82 18.47 -20.25
C CYS A 163 -24.97 17.90 -21.08
N GLY A 164 -25.47 16.73 -20.68
CA GLY A 164 -26.53 16.02 -21.38
C GLY A 164 -27.90 16.65 -21.17
N PHE A 165 -28.22 17.02 -19.92
CA PHE A 165 -29.55 17.51 -19.57
C PHE A 165 -29.50 18.53 -18.43
N ILE A 166 -30.27 19.61 -18.58
CA ILE A 166 -30.50 20.65 -17.57
C ILE A 166 -32.00 20.70 -17.30
N PRO A 167 -32.49 20.20 -16.15
CA PRO A 167 -33.94 20.12 -15.90
C PRO A 167 -34.66 21.47 -15.91
N GLN A 168 -33.94 22.57 -15.62
CA GLN A 168 -34.49 23.92 -15.55
C GLN A 168 -34.43 24.67 -16.89
N ALA A 169 -33.83 24.09 -17.94
CA ALA A 169 -33.78 24.70 -19.26
C ALA A 169 -35.12 24.44 -20.00
N PRO A 170 -35.79 25.48 -20.53
CA PRO A 170 -37.00 25.30 -21.32
C PRO A 170 -36.69 24.55 -22.62
N LYS A 171 -37.57 23.61 -23.00
CA LYS A 171 -37.39 22.77 -24.20
C LYS A 171 -37.26 23.59 -25.50
N ASP A 172 -38.04 24.67 -25.59
CA ASP A 172 -38.05 25.57 -26.76
C ASP A 172 -37.07 26.76 -26.61
N GLY A 173 -36.19 26.71 -25.60
CA GLY A 173 -35.19 27.74 -25.34
C GLY A 173 -33.87 27.51 -26.07
N PRO A 174 -32.89 28.43 -25.88
CA PRO A 174 -31.54 28.22 -26.39
C PRO A 174 -30.92 26.97 -25.75
N ALA A 175 -30.10 26.23 -26.53
CA ALA A 175 -29.39 25.03 -26.09
C ALA A 175 -28.25 25.34 -25.10
N VAL A 176 -28.61 25.81 -23.90
CA VAL A 176 -27.68 26.25 -22.86
C VAL A 176 -26.73 25.14 -22.38
N ASN A 177 -27.14 23.88 -22.51
CA ASN A 177 -26.32 22.70 -22.20
C ASN A 177 -25.17 22.47 -23.19
N ALA A 178 -25.25 23.03 -24.41
CA ALA A 178 -24.18 22.94 -25.41
C ALA A 178 -23.01 23.92 -25.17
N SER A 179 -23.13 24.81 -24.17
CA SER A 179 -22.05 25.73 -23.81
C SER A 179 -20.85 24.97 -23.23
N PRO A 180 -19.60 25.29 -23.63
CA PRO A 180 -18.41 24.73 -22.98
C PRO A 180 -18.35 25.00 -21.46
N ARG A 181 -19.02 26.07 -21.00
CA ARG A 181 -19.14 26.40 -19.56
C ARG A 181 -20.06 25.45 -18.80
N ALA A 182 -20.89 24.68 -19.50
CA ALA A 182 -21.76 23.67 -18.91
C ALA A 182 -21.04 22.32 -18.75
N CYS A 183 -19.88 22.11 -19.38
CA CYS A 183 -19.17 20.84 -19.35
C CYS A 183 -18.44 20.63 -18.01
N ALA A 184 -18.50 19.40 -17.50
CA ALA A 184 -17.65 18.96 -16.40
C ALA A 184 -16.20 18.78 -16.87
N ARG A 185 -15.24 18.98 -15.96
CA ARG A 185 -13.82 18.74 -16.25
C ARG A 185 -13.51 17.25 -16.13
N VAL A 186 -13.00 16.67 -17.19
CA VAL A 186 -12.69 15.23 -17.28
C VAL A 186 -11.19 14.99 -17.25
N TYR A 187 -10.76 14.02 -16.46
CA TYR A 187 -9.38 13.53 -16.48
C TYR A 187 -9.31 12.24 -17.29
N PRO A 188 -8.31 12.06 -18.17
CA PRO A 188 -8.05 10.76 -18.78
C PRO A 188 -7.85 9.71 -17.69
N CYS A 189 -8.54 8.58 -17.82
CA CYS A 189 -8.42 7.45 -16.92
C CYS A 189 -8.42 6.14 -17.69
N ARG A 190 -7.84 5.10 -17.10
CA ARG A 190 -7.89 3.74 -17.64
C ARG A 190 -7.83 2.71 -16.53
N GLU A 191 -8.54 1.61 -16.73
CA GLU A 191 -8.37 0.42 -15.90
C GLU A 191 -7.20 -0.40 -16.44
N HIS A 192 -6.26 -0.75 -15.56
CA HIS A 192 -5.12 -1.58 -15.91
C HIS A 192 -4.63 -2.38 -14.70
N GLN A 193 -4.48 -3.71 -14.87
CA GLN A 193 -4.09 -4.67 -13.81
C GLN A 193 -4.90 -4.53 -12.50
N GLY A 194 -6.23 -4.33 -12.62
CA GLY A 194 -7.14 -4.22 -11.48
C GLY A 194 -7.09 -2.90 -10.72
N ILE A 195 -6.43 -1.88 -11.30
CA ILE A 195 -6.30 -0.54 -10.75
C ILE A 195 -6.93 0.46 -11.73
N LEU A 196 -7.66 1.45 -11.20
CA LEU A 196 -8.04 2.62 -11.98
C LEU A 196 -6.92 3.66 -11.90
N TRP A 197 -6.39 4.04 -13.06
CA TRP A 197 -5.34 5.03 -13.21
C TRP A 197 -5.91 6.34 -13.72
N PHE A 198 -5.34 7.47 -13.30
CA PHE A 198 -5.69 8.79 -13.81
C PHE A 198 -4.46 9.57 -14.27
N TRP A 199 -4.70 10.45 -15.23
CA TRP A 199 -3.73 11.41 -15.74
C TRP A 199 -4.06 12.80 -15.16
N PRO A 200 -3.15 13.46 -14.42
CA PRO A 200 -3.42 14.69 -13.67
C PRO A 200 -3.50 15.98 -14.51
N ASP A 201 -3.60 15.87 -15.83
CA ASP A 201 -3.95 16.96 -16.73
C ASP A 201 -5.34 16.74 -17.35
N CYS A 202 -6.11 17.81 -17.46
CA CYS A 202 -7.41 17.83 -18.11
C CYS A 202 -7.49 18.92 -19.21
N SER A 203 -6.35 19.38 -19.70
CA SER A 203 -6.26 20.28 -20.85
C SER A 203 -6.79 19.59 -22.13
N PRO A 204 -7.10 20.36 -23.19
CA PRO A 204 -7.54 19.76 -24.46
C PRO A 204 -6.54 18.77 -25.07
N SER A 205 -5.23 18.88 -24.78
CA SER A 205 -4.21 17.95 -25.27
C SER A 205 -4.03 16.70 -24.40
N ALA A 206 -4.59 16.68 -23.18
CA ALA A 206 -4.38 15.62 -22.20
C ALA A 206 -4.75 14.21 -22.73
N ALA A 207 -5.80 14.10 -23.54
CA ALA A 207 -6.21 12.82 -24.13
C ALA A 207 -5.18 12.28 -25.12
N ALA A 208 -4.61 13.14 -25.97
CA ALA A 208 -3.59 12.75 -26.94
C ALA A 208 -2.26 12.44 -26.24
N GLU A 209 -1.86 13.28 -25.28
CA GLU A 209 -0.61 13.11 -24.54
C GLU A 209 -0.62 11.86 -23.66
N SER A 210 -1.68 11.63 -22.88
CA SER A 210 -1.80 10.42 -22.04
C SER A 210 -1.88 9.13 -22.86
N SER A 211 -2.36 9.20 -24.11
CA SER A 211 -2.36 8.07 -25.04
C SER A 211 -0.98 7.78 -25.64
N ALA A 212 -0.16 8.81 -25.84
CA ALA A 212 1.21 8.69 -26.33
C ALA A 212 2.23 8.37 -25.21
N ALA A 213 1.89 8.68 -23.95
CA ALA A 213 2.72 8.38 -22.80
C ALA A 213 2.89 6.86 -22.58
N PRO A 214 3.99 6.44 -21.92
CA PRO A 214 4.15 5.06 -21.49
C PRO A 214 2.92 4.59 -20.69
N PRO A 215 2.52 3.32 -20.82
CA PRO A 215 1.43 2.79 -20.02
C PRO A 215 1.78 2.85 -18.52
N PRO A 216 0.77 2.77 -17.64
CA PRO A 216 1.01 2.58 -16.22
C PRO A 216 2.01 1.44 -15.93
N PRO A 217 2.83 1.53 -14.87
CA PRO A 217 3.79 0.47 -14.53
C PRO A 217 3.14 -0.91 -14.44
N THR A 218 3.67 -1.86 -15.20
CA THR A 218 3.12 -3.22 -15.34
C THR A 218 4.07 -4.27 -14.76
N LEU A 219 3.52 -5.32 -14.16
CA LEU A 219 4.28 -6.55 -13.88
C LEU A 219 3.75 -7.71 -14.71
N ALA A 220 4.65 -8.44 -15.39
CA ALA A 220 4.29 -9.64 -16.13
C ALA A 220 3.77 -10.76 -15.21
N GLU A 221 4.13 -10.73 -13.93
CA GLU A 221 3.68 -11.70 -12.93
C GLU A 221 2.18 -11.65 -12.62
N PHE A 222 1.45 -10.63 -13.08
CA PHE A 222 -0.02 -10.65 -13.02
C PHE A 222 -0.62 -11.70 -13.96
N ASP A 223 0.05 -11.99 -15.08
CA ASP A 223 -0.42 -12.91 -16.12
C ASP A 223 0.24 -14.30 -16.01
N ASP A 224 1.19 -14.50 -15.09
CA ASP A 224 1.81 -15.80 -14.85
C ASP A 224 1.02 -16.60 -13.80
N PRO A 225 0.36 -17.73 -14.16
CA PRO A 225 -0.48 -18.51 -13.24
C PRO A 225 0.33 -19.21 -12.13
N SER A 226 1.67 -19.21 -12.20
CA SER A 226 2.52 -19.68 -11.10
C SER A 226 2.66 -18.65 -9.98
N TYR A 227 2.28 -17.40 -10.23
CA TYR A 227 2.20 -16.36 -9.22
C TYR A 227 0.79 -16.25 -8.68
N ARG A 228 0.73 -15.92 -7.40
CA ARG A 228 -0.48 -15.51 -6.70
C ARG A 228 -0.17 -14.27 -5.90
N TYR A 229 -1.18 -13.46 -5.61
CA TYR A 229 -0.98 -12.23 -4.86
C TYR A 229 -2.12 -11.93 -3.89
N ASP A 230 -1.77 -11.28 -2.79
CA ASP A 230 -2.70 -10.48 -2.01
C ASP A 230 -2.55 -9.01 -2.36
N THR A 231 -3.63 -8.25 -2.27
CA THR A 231 -3.65 -6.81 -2.57
C THR A 231 -4.54 -6.09 -1.57
N GLY A 232 -4.31 -4.80 -1.38
CA GLY A 232 -5.20 -3.93 -0.63
C GLY A 232 -4.75 -2.47 -0.74
N MET A 233 -5.48 -1.62 -0.02
CA MET A 233 -5.28 -0.17 -0.06
C MET A 233 -5.42 0.44 1.33
N ALA A 234 -4.60 1.45 1.66
CA ALA A 234 -4.65 2.18 2.92
C ALA A 234 -4.36 3.68 2.73
N ASP A 235 -5.10 4.54 3.42
CA ASP A 235 -4.91 6.00 3.45
C ASP A 235 -4.15 6.44 4.70
N LEU A 236 -2.88 6.79 4.54
CA LEU A 236 -1.94 6.99 5.64
C LEU A 236 -1.84 8.47 6.03
N GLU A 237 -1.57 8.71 7.30
CA GLU A 237 -1.58 10.05 7.93
C GLU A 237 -0.19 10.69 7.99
N TYR A 238 0.62 10.37 6.99
CA TYR A 238 1.93 10.94 6.71
C TYR A 238 2.14 11.04 5.21
N GLY A 239 3.02 11.95 4.80
CA GLY A 239 3.26 12.31 3.40
C GLY A 239 3.87 11.20 2.56
N TYR A 240 3.82 11.45 1.26
CA TYR A 240 4.26 10.55 0.20
C TYR A 240 5.75 10.22 0.30
N GLU A 241 6.59 11.21 0.59
CA GLU A 241 8.03 11.06 0.69
C GLU A 241 8.41 10.13 1.85
N MET A 242 7.75 10.31 3.00
CA MET A 242 7.95 9.44 4.17
C MET A 242 7.52 7.99 3.90
N LEU A 243 6.42 7.80 3.15
CA LEU A 243 5.98 6.47 2.73
C LEU A 243 6.99 5.80 1.79
N MET A 244 7.49 6.53 0.79
CA MET A 244 8.49 6.01 -0.13
C MET A 244 9.77 5.60 0.60
N GLU A 245 10.29 6.46 1.47
CA GLU A 245 11.50 6.16 2.24
C GLU A 245 11.33 4.94 3.15
N ASN A 246 10.21 4.84 3.85
CA ASN A 246 9.92 3.69 4.71
C ASN A 246 9.95 2.36 3.94
N LEU A 247 9.37 2.31 2.74
CA LEU A 247 9.34 1.10 1.92
C LEU A 247 10.67 0.83 1.18
N LEU A 248 11.49 1.86 1.00
CA LEU A 248 12.85 1.75 0.45
C LEU A 248 13.88 1.28 1.47
N ASP A 249 13.59 1.38 2.78
CA ASP A 249 14.48 0.95 3.85
C ASP A 249 14.00 -0.33 4.54
N PRO A 250 14.44 -1.53 4.13
CA PRO A 250 14.05 -2.76 4.80
C PRO A 250 14.68 -2.93 6.20
N ALA A 251 15.59 -2.06 6.66
CA ALA A 251 16.24 -2.21 7.97
C ALA A 251 15.30 -1.97 9.15
N HIS A 252 14.20 -1.25 8.97
CA HIS A 252 13.20 -1.09 10.03
C HIS A 252 12.40 -2.38 10.29
N VAL A 253 12.27 -3.28 9.29
CA VAL A 253 11.37 -4.44 9.35
C VAL A 253 11.59 -5.32 10.59
N PRO A 254 12.83 -5.73 10.96
CA PRO A 254 13.09 -6.49 12.19
C PRO A 254 12.64 -5.79 13.48
N PHE A 255 12.64 -4.46 13.50
CA PHE A 255 12.46 -3.65 14.70
C PHE A 255 11.04 -3.12 14.85
N ALA A 256 10.53 -2.39 13.84
CA ALA A 256 9.18 -1.82 13.85
C ALA A 256 8.12 -2.92 13.84
N HIS A 257 8.28 -3.92 12.95
CA HIS A 257 7.32 -5.01 12.81
C HIS A 257 7.62 -6.22 13.70
N HIS A 258 8.34 -6.03 14.81
CA HIS A 258 8.73 -7.13 15.69
C HIS A 258 7.51 -7.92 16.17
N LYS A 259 7.57 -9.27 16.12
CA LYS A 259 6.47 -10.22 16.43
C LYS A 259 5.33 -10.28 15.42
N TYR A 260 5.29 -9.39 14.43
CA TYR A 260 4.39 -9.52 13.29
C TYR A 260 5.11 -10.09 12.07
N GLN A 261 5.88 -9.25 11.37
CA GLN A 261 6.62 -9.65 10.17
C GLN A 261 8.14 -9.72 10.41
N GLY A 262 8.63 -9.10 11.49
CA GLY A 262 10.04 -8.98 11.81
C GLY A 262 10.47 -9.68 13.09
N ASP A 263 11.77 -9.95 13.17
CA ASP A 263 12.46 -10.42 14.38
C ASP A 263 13.72 -9.59 14.62
N ARG A 264 13.73 -8.77 15.67
CA ARG A 264 14.81 -7.82 16.00
C ARG A 264 16.18 -8.46 16.12
N ASN A 265 16.22 -9.75 16.47
CA ASN A 265 17.46 -10.50 16.63
C ASN A 265 18.10 -10.82 15.26
N LYS A 266 17.37 -10.57 14.16
CA LYS A 266 17.82 -10.76 12.78
C LYS A 266 18.13 -9.43 12.07
N GLY A 267 18.16 -8.32 12.80
CA GLY A 267 18.67 -7.05 12.28
C GLY A 267 20.16 -7.18 11.94
N GLY A 268 20.58 -6.64 10.80
CA GLY A 268 21.96 -6.75 10.35
C GLY A 268 22.23 -6.01 9.04
N PRO A 269 23.50 -6.04 8.56
CA PRO A 269 23.91 -5.37 7.33
C PRO A 269 23.18 -5.90 6.09
N MET A 270 23.03 -5.04 5.07
CA MET A 270 22.33 -5.35 3.82
C MET A 270 23.23 -5.25 2.58
N PRO A 271 24.28 -6.09 2.45
CA PRO A 271 25.31 -5.94 1.41
C PRO A 271 24.80 -6.20 -0.02
N LYS A 272 23.64 -6.83 -0.19
CA LYS A 272 23.03 -7.09 -1.50
C LYS A 272 22.22 -5.91 -2.03
N MET A 273 21.88 -4.97 -1.16
CA MET A 273 21.09 -3.81 -1.52
C MET A 273 22.01 -2.77 -2.18
N VAL A 274 21.84 -2.60 -3.49
CA VAL A 274 22.73 -1.78 -4.31
C VAL A 274 21.91 -1.00 -5.32
N VAL A 275 22.08 0.32 -5.34
CA VAL A 275 21.54 1.18 -6.41
C VAL A 275 22.48 1.09 -7.61
N THR A 276 21.93 0.77 -8.78
CA THR A 276 22.70 0.62 -10.03
C THR A 276 22.53 1.81 -10.97
N SER A 277 21.39 2.51 -10.92
CA SER A 277 21.12 3.67 -11.78
C SER A 277 20.23 4.70 -11.08
N ILE A 278 20.39 5.98 -11.44
CA ILE A 278 19.46 7.07 -11.08
C ILE A 278 19.25 7.91 -12.34
N ALA A 279 18.03 7.97 -12.86
CA ALA A 279 17.66 8.72 -14.06
C ALA A 279 16.30 9.40 -13.88
N ALA A 280 15.91 10.32 -14.78
CA ALA A 280 14.59 10.95 -14.76
C ALA A 280 13.45 9.91 -14.71
N ARG A 281 13.62 8.80 -15.46
CA ARG A 281 12.68 7.67 -15.51
C ARG A 281 12.62 6.80 -14.24
N GLY A 282 13.49 7.02 -13.24
CA GLY A 282 13.48 6.26 -11.99
C GLY A 282 14.85 5.81 -11.48
N ILE A 283 14.81 4.86 -10.55
CA ILE A 283 15.98 4.29 -9.87
C ILE A 283 15.95 2.79 -10.06
N ASP A 284 17.04 2.20 -10.53
CA ASP A 284 17.20 0.75 -10.60
C ASP A 284 18.22 0.27 -9.59
N GLY A 285 18.07 -0.98 -9.16
CA GLY A 285 19.05 -1.63 -8.33
C GLY A 285 18.71 -3.07 -7.97
N THR A 286 19.32 -3.53 -6.89
CA THR A 286 19.16 -4.87 -6.35
C THR A 286 18.55 -4.77 -4.95
N SER A 287 17.55 -5.59 -4.67
CA SER A 287 16.88 -5.68 -3.37
C SER A 287 17.79 -6.32 -2.31
N PHE A 288 17.39 -6.21 -1.04
CA PHE A 288 18.11 -6.80 0.09
C PHE A 288 18.25 -8.34 0.02
N LEU A 289 17.45 -9.03 -0.82
CA LEU A 289 17.56 -10.47 -1.09
C LEU A 289 18.14 -10.80 -2.47
N GLY A 290 18.68 -9.81 -3.19
CA GLY A 290 19.45 -10.04 -4.42
C GLY A 290 18.64 -10.12 -5.71
N GLY A 291 17.33 -9.85 -5.66
CA GLY A 291 16.51 -9.74 -6.88
C GLY A 291 16.39 -8.28 -7.35
N PRO A 292 15.89 -8.03 -8.57
CA PRO A 292 15.74 -6.66 -9.08
C PRO A 292 14.86 -5.78 -8.20
N ALA A 293 15.25 -4.53 -8.04
CA ALA A 293 14.46 -3.49 -7.38
C ALA A 293 14.41 -2.23 -8.25
N ALA A 294 13.26 -1.56 -8.27
CA ALA A 294 13.06 -0.35 -9.04
C ALA A 294 12.12 0.63 -8.33
N VAL A 295 12.43 1.92 -8.48
CA VAL A 295 11.50 3.04 -8.24
C VAL A 295 11.08 3.55 -9.61
N VAL A 296 9.80 3.39 -9.95
CA VAL A 296 9.23 3.92 -11.19
C VAL A 296 8.38 5.14 -10.84
N PRO A 297 8.80 6.36 -11.23
CA PRO A 297 8.03 7.57 -11.02
C PRO A 297 6.63 7.45 -11.64
N PRO A 298 5.61 8.10 -11.07
CA PRO A 298 5.73 9.02 -9.95
C PRO A 298 5.79 8.36 -8.57
N CYS A 299 5.36 7.11 -8.42
CA CYS A 299 4.98 6.59 -7.10
C CYS A 299 5.07 5.07 -6.95
N THR A 300 5.77 4.37 -7.84
CA THR A 300 5.75 2.90 -7.86
C THR A 300 7.07 2.33 -7.35
N LEU A 301 6.99 1.36 -6.43
CA LEU A 301 8.11 0.58 -5.94
C LEU A 301 7.94 -0.89 -6.35
N ILE A 302 8.98 -1.47 -6.93
CA ILE A 302 9.05 -2.90 -7.22
C ILE A 302 10.27 -3.47 -6.49
N GLN A 303 10.09 -4.49 -5.66
CA GLN A 303 11.18 -5.24 -5.06
C GLN A 303 10.96 -6.73 -5.27
N LYS A 304 11.77 -7.36 -6.12
CA LYS A 304 11.81 -8.81 -6.27
C LYS A 304 12.81 -9.39 -5.29
N LEU A 305 12.37 -10.35 -4.48
CA LEU A 305 13.13 -11.00 -3.42
C LEU A 305 13.35 -12.46 -3.81
N PHE A 306 14.60 -12.84 -4.09
CA PHE A 306 14.95 -14.21 -4.45
C PHE A 306 15.06 -15.09 -3.21
N ILE A 307 14.19 -16.09 -3.12
CA ILE A 307 14.11 -17.01 -1.98
C ILE A 307 14.91 -18.27 -2.30
N GLY A 308 15.81 -18.65 -1.39
CA GLY A 308 16.69 -19.82 -1.57
C GLY A 308 17.89 -19.59 -2.50
N GLY A 309 18.25 -18.32 -2.76
CA GLY A 309 19.35 -17.95 -3.65
C GLY A 309 18.94 -17.85 -5.12
N LYS A 310 19.88 -17.43 -5.97
CA LYS A 310 19.68 -17.32 -7.42
C LYS A 310 19.77 -18.72 -8.03
N VAL A 311 18.76 -19.11 -8.78
CA VAL A 311 18.73 -20.37 -9.53
C VAL A 311 19.62 -20.22 -10.77
N GLU A 312 20.43 -21.23 -11.06
CA GLU A 312 21.30 -21.26 -12.23
C GLU A 312 20.48 -21.28 -13.53
N GLU A 313 20.90 -20.44 -14.46
CA GLU A 313 20.32 -20.35 -15.80
C GLU A 313 20.48 -21.69 -16.53
N GLY A 314 19.40 -22.17 -17.16
CA GLY A 314 19.39 -23.47 -17.84
C GLY A 314 19.03 -24.68 -16.95
N SER A 315 18.85 -24.52 -15.64
CA SER A 315 18.46 -25.62 -14.73
C SER A 315 17.02 -26.15 -14.90
N GLY A 316 16.22 -25.49 -15.75
CA GLY A 316 14.79 -25.80 -15.94
C GLY A 316 13.88 -25.45 -14.75
N LYS A 317 14.45 -24.97 -13.62
CA LYS A 317 13.70 -24.58 -12.43
C LYS A 317 13.37 -23.10 -12.46
N LYS A 318 12.11 -22.73 -12.16
CA LYS A 318 11.74 -21.32 -11.95
C LYS A 318 12.37 -20.78 -10.67
N GLN A 319 12.89 -19.55 -10.72
CA GLN A 319 13.33 -18.81 -9.54
C GLN A 319 12.15 -18.63 -8.58
N LYS A 320 12.33 -19.03 -7.31
CA LYS A 320 11.38 -18.71 -6.25
C LYS A 320 11.52 -17.24 -5.89
N THR A 321 10.43 -16.51 -6.01
CA THR A 321 10.38 -15.06 -5.87
C THR A 321 9.20 -14.66 -5.00
N ALA A 322 9.45 -13.74 -4.06
CA ALA A 322 8.42 -12.88 -3.49
C ALA A 322 8.59 -11.48 -4.09
N ILE A 323 7.49 -10.82 -4.44
CA ILE A 323 7.50 -9.48 -5.04
C ILE A 323 6.71 -8.57 -4.13
N LEU A 324 7.36 -7.51 -3.67
CA LEU A 324 6.71 -6.37 -3.04
C LEU A 324 6.49 -5.34 -4.14
N PHE A 325 5.22 -5.14 -4.52
CA PHE A 325 4.83 -4.16 -5.51
C PHE A 325 3.92 -3.14 -4.83
N PHE A 326 4.40 -1.91 -4.70
CA PHE A 326 3.70 -0.85 -4.01
C PHE A 326 3.48 0.34 -4.93
N HIS A 327 2.33 0.98 -4.75
CA HIS A 327 2.10 2.34 -5.22
C HIS A 327 1.87 3.24 -4.02
N CYS A 328 2.71 4.26 -3.89
CA CYS A 328 2.76 5.22 -2.80
C CYS A 328 2.21 6.55 -3.31
N ILE A 329 0.92 6.78 -3.18
CA ILE A 329 0.25 7.87 -3.89
C ILE A 329 0.19 9.13 -3.03
N PRO A 330 0.68 10.29 -3.49
CA PRO A 330 0.48 11.56 -2.80
C PRO A 330 -1.00 11.96 -2.83
N ARG A 331 -1.59 12.21 -1.65
CA ARG A 331 -2.98 12.65 -1.55
C ARG A 331 -3.08 14.14 -1.25
N LEU A 332 -2.56 14.54 -0.09
CA LEU A 332 -2.49 15.92 0.40
C LEU A 332 -1.17 16.06 1.17
N PRO A 333 -0.70 17.28 1.46
CA PRO A 333 0.44 17.46 2.37
C PRO A 333 0.22 16.71 3.69
N GLY A 334 1.19 15.88 4.08
CA GLY A 334 1.10 15.02 5.27
C GLY A 334 0.13 13.83 5.14
N GLN A 335 -0.33 13.49 3.94
CA GLN A 335 -1.22 12.36 3.69
C GLN A 335 -0.88 11.62 2.39
N SER A 336 -0.87 10.30 2.47
CA SER A 336 -0.57 9.43 1.34
C SER A 336 -1.55 8.28 1.26
N ARG A 337 -1.51 7.54 0.16
CA ARG A 337 -2.22 6.28 -0.02
C ARG A 337 -1.21 5.21 -0.40
N LEU A 338 -1.37 4.02 0.15
CA LEU A 338 -0.62 2.85 -0.23
C LEU A 338 -1.57 1.89 -0.94
N ILE A 339 -1.25 1.47 -2.15
CA ILE A 339 -1.80 0.27 -2.78
C ILE A 339 -0.69 -0.75 -2.84
N TRP A 340 -0.92 -1.97 -2.38
CA TRP A 340 0.08 -3.02 -2.40
C TRP A 340 -0.39 -4.23 -3.19
N PHE A 341 0.58 -4.96 -3.74
CA PHE A 341 0.46 -6.30 -4.25
C PHE A 341 1.64 -7.11 -3.74
N PHE A 342 1.34 -8.17 -2.99
CA PHE A 342 2.34 -9.12 -2.50
C PHE A 342 2.25 -10.40 -3.29
N MET A 343 3.07 -10.46 -4.34
CA MET A 343 3.07 -11.58 -5.27
C MET A 343 4.10 -12.63 -4.86
N ASN A 344 3.82 -13.90 -5.08
CA ASN A 344 4.81 -14.96 -4.90
C ASN A 344 4.50 -16.19 -5.75
N ASN A 345 5.53 -16.92 -6.14
CA ASN A 345 5.45 -18.26 -6.73
C ASN A 345 6.01 -19.35 -5.78
N ILE A 346 6.19 -19.00 -4.50
CA ILE A 346 6.81 -19.86 -3.49
C ILE A 346 5.81 -20.91 -3.02
N ILE A 347 4.55 -20.49 -2.83
CA ILE A 347 3.50 -21.35 -2.34
C ILE A 347 2.76 -21.94 -3.54
N PRO A 348 2.61 -23.27 -3.60
CA PRO A 348 2.05 -23.90 -4.78
C PRO A 348 0.59 -23.49 -5.09
N PRO A 349 0.19 -23.47 -6.37
CA PRO A 349 -1.16 -23.02 -6.78
C PRO A 349 -2.32 -23.82 -6.20
N TRP A 350 -2.11 -25.10 -5.85
CA TRP A 350 -3.15 -25.96 -5.25
C TRP A 350 -3.40 -25.64 -3.76
N VAL A 351 -2.55 -24.83 -3.13
CA VAL A 351 -2.76 -24.40 -1.73
C VAL A 351 -3.71 -23.20 -1.76
N PRO A 352 -4.92 -23.30 -1.18
CA PRO A 352 -5.89 -22.22 -1.20
C PRO A 352 -5.34 -20.98 -0.50
N SER A 353 -5.60 -19.81 -1.09
CA SER A 353 -5.31 -18.54 -0.44
C SER A 353 -6.28 -18.32 0.73
N PRO A 354 -5.83 -17.77 1.86
CA PRO A 354 -6.74 -17.32 2.90
C PRO A 354 -7.70 -16.25 2.35
N PRO A 355 -8.89 -16.09 2.95
CA PRO A 355 -9.81 -15.03 2.58
C PRO A 355 -9.16 -13.64 2.69
N GLU A 356 -9.53 -12.74 1.78
CA GLU A 356 -8.91 -11.41 1.68
C GLU A 356 -8.99 -10.61 2.99
N TRP A 357 -10.17 -10.58 3.63
CA TRP A 357 -10.36 -9.92 4.93
C TRP A 357 -9.40 -10.42 6.02
N PHE A 358 -9.04 -11.71 5.98
CA PHE A 358 -8.12 -12.29 6.96
C PHE A 358 -6.69 -11.86 6.68
N VAL A 359 -6.31 -11.78 5.40
CA VAL A 359 -5.01 -11.22 5.02
C VAL A 359 -4.92 -9.77 5.45
N HIS A 360 -5.93 -8.95 5.12
CA HIS A 360 -5.97 -7.52 5.46
C HIS A 360 -5.82 -7.29 6.97
N PHE A 361 -6.50 -8.07 7.81
CA PHE A 361 -6.30 -8.03 9.26
C PHE A 361 -4.81 -8.12 9.65
N THR A 362 -4.07 -9.05 9.08
CA THR A 362 -2.65 -9.20 9.38
C THR A 362 -1.80 -8.07 8.81
N ARG A 363 -2.19 -7.50 7.65
CA ARG A 363 -1.49 -6.36 7.04
C ARG A 363 -1.68 -5.07 7.82
N MET A 364 -2.88 -4.82 8.33
CA MET A 364 -3.16 -3.61 9.12
C MET A 364 -2.31 -3.56 10.39
N LYS A 365 -2.09 -4.70 11.04
CA LYS A 365 -1.20 -4.80 12.20
C LYS A 365 0.25 -4.40 11.90
N VAL A 366 0.73 -4.70 10.70
CA VAL A 366 2.06 -4.30 10.24
C VAL A 366 2.10 -2.80 9.99
N LEU A 367 1.10 -2.25 9.29
CA LEU A 367 1.03 -0.80 9.04
C LEU A 367 0.91 0.01 10.33
N ASP A 368 0.15 -0.47 11.31
CA ASP A 368 -0.03 0.20 12.61
C ASP A 368 1.31 0.41 13.35
N THR A 369 2.32 -0.44 13.12
CA THR A 369 3.63 -0.25 13.75
C THR A 369 4.38 0.94 13.17
N ASP A 370 4.17 1.28 11.90
CA ASP A 370 4.87 2.40 11.28
C ASP A 370 4.09 3.69 11.42
N HIS A 371 2.77 3.61 11.37
CA HIS A 371 1.89 4.75 11.11
C HIS A 371 2.09 5.89 12.09
N VAL A 372 2.15 5.61 13.40
CA VAL A 372 2.41 6.65 14.41
C VAL A 372 3.85 7.14 14.35
N LEU A 373 4.83 6.26 14.12
CA LEU A 373 6.23 6.65 14.06
C LEU A 373 6.46 7.63 12.90
N LEU A 374 6.05 7.25 11.69
CA LEU A 374 6.23 8.06 10.49
C LEU A 374 5.42 9.35 10.56
N HIS A 375 4.22 9.30 11.15
CA HIS A 375 3.46 10.51 11.43
C HIS A 375 4.29 11.50 12.26
N LEU A 376 4.81 11.09 13.42
CA LEU A 376 5.57 11.98 14.28
C LEU A 376 6.91 12.40 13.66
N THR A 377 7.59 11.52 12.95
CA THR A 377 8.87 11.81 12.27
C THR A 377 8.70 12.92 11.23
N GLU A 378 7.64 12.88 10.42
CA GLU A 378 7.38 13.92 9.41
C GLU A 378 7.24 15.31 10.04
N ARG A 379 6.51 15.43 11.16
CA ARG A 379 6.29 16.72 11.81
C ARG A 379 7.57 17.25 12.43
N ARG A 380 8.37 16.39 13.06
CA ARG A 380 9.68 16.76 13.61
C ARG A 380 10.62 17.22 12.50
N LEU A 381 10.62 16.53 11.36
CA LEU A 381 11.41 16.94 10.21
C LEU A 381 11.03 18.36 9.74
N GLU A 382 9.72 18.68 9.68
CA GLU A 382 9.26 20.02 9.32
C GLU A 382 9.59 21.06 10.41
N GLU A 383 9.48 20.72 11.69
CA GLU A 383 9.88 21.56 12.84
C GLU A 383 11.39 21.89 12.83
N GLU A 384 12.23 20.94 12.42
CA GLU A 384 13.68 21.12 12.24
C GLU A 384 14.05 21.93 10.98
N GLY A 385 13.05 22.44 10.25
CA GLY A 385 13.22 23.26 9.05
C GLY A 385 13.17 22.49 7.73
N GLY A 386 12.76 21.22 7.77
CA GLY A 386 12.66 20.34 6.60
C GLY A 386 14.03 20.04 5.98
N GLU A 387 14.03 19.78 4.67
CA GLU A 387 15.26 19.65 3.89
C GLU A 387 15.81 21.04 3.51
N VAL A 388 16.76 21.55 4.29
CA VAL A 388 17.41 22.84 4.00
C VAL A 388 18.64 22.62 3.13
N LYS A 389 18.64 23.18 1.91
CA LYS A 389 19.81 23.23 1.00
C LYS A 389 20.48 21.87 0.72
N GLY A 390 19.73 20.78 0.73
CA GLY A 390 20.27 19.42 0.47
C GLY A 390 21.06 18.82 1.64
N VAL A 391 21.11 19.47 2.81
CA VAL A 391 21.63 18.87 4.04
C VAL A 391 20.49 18.15 4.74
N ARG A 392 20.64 16.84 4.94
CA ARG A 392 19.65 16.03 5.66
C ARG A 392 19.72 16.35 7.15
N GLN A 393 18.56 16.55 7.78
CA GLN A 393 18.46 16.66 9.25
C GLN A 393 18.80 15.32 9.94
N TYR A 394 18.69 14.20 9.22
CA TYR A 394 19.01 12.86 9.69
C TYR A 394 20.13 12.21 8.87
N TYR A 395 20.85 11.30 9.52
CA TYR A 395 22.06 10.68 8.99
C TYR A 395 21.80 9.27 8.45
N THR A 396 22.28 8.99 7.24
CA THR A 396 22.05 7.73 6.50
C THR A 396 23.38 7.08 6.09
N PRO A 397 24.11 6.43 7.02
CA PRO A 397 25.50 6.01 6.80
C PRO A 397 25.70 4.67 6.10
N THR A 398 24.66 3.85 5.97
CA THR A 398 24.83 2.41 5.67
C THR A 398 24.31 2.03 4.29
N ALA A 399 24.67 0.82 3.84
CA ALA A 399 24.14 0.26 2.60
C ALA A 399 22.61 0.09 2.61
N ALA A 400 21.99 -0.07 3.79
CA ALA A 400 20.53 -0.12 3.92
C ALA A 400 19.88 1.21 3.52
N ASP A 401 20.60 2.32 3.65
CA ASP A 401 20.09 3.65 3.32
C ASP A 401 20.32 4.03 1.83
N SER A 402 20.88 3.13 1.02
CA SER A 402 21.29 3.42 -0.36
C SER A 402 20.12 3.86 -1.25
N PHE A 403 18.99 3.15 -1.18
CA PHE A 403 17.79 3.47 -1.95
C PHE A 403 17.07 4.72 -1.44
N VAL A 404 17.00 4.92 -0.12
CA VAL A 404 16.51 6.18 0.48
C VAL A 404 17.35 7.34 -0.05
N SER A 405 18.66 7.16 -0.07
CA SER A 405 19.59 8.19 -0.53
C SER A 405 19.42 8.51 -2.00
N ALA A 406 19.29 7.47 -2.83
CA ALA A 406 19.03 7.62 -4.26
C ALA A 406 17.68 8.28 -4.53
N TYR A 407 16.64 7.94 -3.77
CA TYR A 407 15.31 8.53 -3.91
C TYR A 407 15.30 10.03 -3.61
N ARG A 408 15.97 10.47 -2.54
CA ARG A 408 16.11 11.90 -2.24
C ARG A 408 16.92 12.64 -3.31
N SER A 409 18.01 12.05 -3.79
CA SER A 409 18.78 12.62 -4.90
C SER A 409 17.95 12.72 -6.19
N TRP A 410 17.13 11.71 -6.48
CA TRP A 410 16.22 11.72 -7.62
C TRP A 410 15.15 12.82 -7.47
N LEU A 411 14.51 12.94 -6.31
CA LEU A 411 13.53 13.99 -6.04
C LEU A 411 14.14 15.39 -6.24
N GLN A 412 15.31 15.63 -5.67
CA GLN A 412 16.01 16.91 -5.76
C GLN A 412 16.41 17.23 -7.21
N LYS A 413 16.94 16.25 -7.94
CA LYS A 413 17.45 16.45 -9.30
C LYS A 413 16.34 16.59 -10.34
N TYR A 414 15.31 15.75 -10.27
CA TYR A 414 14.33 15.61 -11.34
C TYR A 414 12.92 16.10 -10.98
N ALA A 415 12.52 16.10 -9.71
CA ALA A 415 11.11 16.25 -9.33
C ALA A 415 10.80 17.46 -8.43
N GLY A 416 11.76 18.37 -8.20
CA GLY A 416 11.54 19.57 -7.38
C GLY A 416 11.56 19.34 -5.86
N SER A 417 12.27 18.31 -5.40
CA SER A 417 12.51 17.90 -4.00
C SER A 417 11.31 17.38 -3.20
N LYS A 418 10.08 17.78 -3.51
CA LYS A 418 8.85 17.30 -2.86
C LYS A 418 7.75 17.09 -3.90
N ALA A 419 6.71 16.34 -3.53
CA ALA A 419 5.52 16.21 -4.35
C ALA A 419 4.91 17.59 -4.64
N ARG A 420 4.58 17.83 -5.92
CA ARG A 420 3.98 19.09 -6.35
C ARG A 420 2.46 19.01 -6.26
N PHE A 421 1.87 19.96 -5.53
CA PHE A 421 0.43 20.14 -5.42
C PHE A 421 -0.04 21.38 -6.20
N PRO A 422 -1.32 21.43 -6.63
CA PRO A 422 -1.93 22.63 -7.19
C PRO A 422 -1.83 23.83 -6.25
N ALA A 423 -1.75 25.04 -6.81
CA ALA A 423 -1.53 26.28 -6.04
C ALA A 423 -2.61 26.60 -4.98
N TYR A 424 -3.80 26.03 -5.09
CA TYR A 424 -4.89 26.21 -4.11
C TYR A 424 -4.73 25.31 -2.86
N VAL A 425 -3.81 24.35 -2.87
CA VAL A 425 -3.56 23.44 -1.76
C VAL A 425 -2.59 24.11 -0.79
N ASN A 426 -2.94 24.15 0.49
CA ASN A 426 -2.03 24.64 1.52
C ASN A 426 -0.84 23.66 1.66
N PRO A 427 0.41 24.09 1.43
CA PRO A 427 1.57 23.21 1.52
C PRO A 427 1.93 22.80 2.95
N ALA A 428 1.42 23.49 3.97
CA ALA A 428 1.70 23.17 5.36
C ALA A 428 1.06 21.84 5.80
N LEU A 429 1.76 21.12 6.68
CA LEU A 429 1.21 19.90 7.28
C LEU A 429 -0.04 20.22 8.12
N PRO A 430 -1.05 19.33 8.12
CA PRO A 430 -2.19 19.47 9.02
C PRO A 430 -1.75 19.30 10.49
N PRO A 431 -2.55 19.78 11.46
CA PRO A 431 -2.28 19.57 12.87
C PRO A 431 -2.00 18.10 13.22
N ALA A 432 -1.10 17.87 14.17
CA ALA A 432 -0.77 16.53 14.65
C ALA A 432 -2.03 15.83 15.18
N LYS A 433 -2.18 14.55 14.83
CA LYS A 433 -3.33 13.73 15.23
C LYS A 433 -3.00 12.90 16.46
N SER A 434 -4.02 12.57 17.23
CA SER A 434 -3.86 11.61 18.33
C SER A 434 -3.58 10.21 17.80
N ARG A 435 -2.95 9.34 18.62
CA ARG A 435 -2.73 7.92 18.26
C ARG A 435 -4.02 7.22 17.84
N ARG A 436 -5.15 7.55 18.48
CA ARG A 436 -6.46 6.96 18.18
C ARG A 436 -6.97 7.34 16.80
N GLU A 437 -6.73 8.57 16.37
CA GLU A 437 -7.10 9.06 15.03
C GLU A 437 -6.16 8.51 13.94
N ILE A 438 -4.87 8.38 14.24
CA ILE A 438 -3.88 7.83 13.32
C ILE A 438 -4.18 6.36 13.03
N LEU A 439 -4.36 5.56 14.09
CA LEU A 439 -4.58 4.11 14.01
C LEU A 439 -6.06 3.73 13.83
N ASP A 440 -6.93 4.67 13.43
CA ASP A 440 -8.33 4.37 13.16
C ASP A 440 -8.48 3.64 11.81
N ARG A 441 -8.52 2.31 11.87
CA ARG A 441 -8.64 1.43 10.71
C ARG A 441 -9.92 1.69 9.90
N GLN A 442 -10.96 2.26 10.52
CA GLN A 442 -12.16 2.68 9.78
C GLN A 442 -11.82 3.72 8.71
N ARG A 443 -11.03 4.72 9.10
CA ARG A 443 -10.66 5.83 8.25
C ARG A 443 -9.64 5.40 7.20
N PHE A 444 -8.58 4.70 7.61
CA PHE A 444 -7.48 4.44 6.68
C PHE A 444 -7.66 3.20 5.82
N HIS A 445 -8.51 2.22 6.17
CA HIS A 445 -8.62 0.99 5.37
C HIS A 445 -10.04 0.47 5.20
N VAL A 446 -10.81 0.29 6.27
CA VAL A 446 -12.08 -0.45 6.19
C VAL A 446 -13.07 0.23 5.23
N ARG A 447 -13.19 1.57 5.26
CA ARG A 447 -14.02 2.30 4.29
C ARG A 447 -13.61 2.11 2.82
N LEU A 448 -12.37 1.71 2.56
CA LEU A 448 -11.82 1.48 1.23
C LEU A 448 -11.98 0.01 0.77
N CYS A 449 -12.34 -0.91 1.66
CA CYS A 449 -12.37 -2.34 1.39
C CYS A 449 -13.76 -2.96 1.63
N PRO A 450 -14.55 -3.25 0.59
CA PRO A 450 -15.89 -3.83 0.72
C PRO A 450 -15.93 -5.16 1.47
N ASP A 451 -14.87 -5.98 1.39
CA ASP A 451 -14.78 -7.24 2.11
C ASP A 451 -14.59 -7.03 3.61
N CYS A 452 -13.73 -6.11 4.02
CA CYS A 452 -13.59 -5.72 5.43
C CYS A 452 -14.88 -5.10 5.97
N GLN A 453 -15.55 -4.22 5.20
CA GLN A 453 -16.86 -3.67 5.59
C GLN A 453 -17.93 -4.76 5.73
N ARG A 454 -17.90 -5.75 4.84
CA ARG A 454 -18.84 -6.87 4.89
C ARG A 454 -18.61 -7.66 6.17
N VAL A 455 -17.38 -8.09 6.45
CA VAL A 455 -17.08 -8.89 7.64
C VAL A 455 -17.37 -8.13 8.93
N GLN A 456 -17.06 -6.84 8.98
CA GLN A 456 -17.44 -6.00 10.12
C GLN A 456 -18.95 -5.97 10.32
N ARG A 457 -19.74 -5.63 9.28
CA ARG A 457 -21.21 -5.58 9.38
C ARG A 457 -21.84 -6.92 9.76
N TRP A 458 -21.33 -8.02 9.21
CA TRP A 458 -21.79 -9.36 9.58
C TRP A 458 -21.46 -9.70 11.03
N SER A 459 -20.26 -9.35 11.48
CA SER A 459 -19.83 -9.56 12.87
C SER A 459 -20.66 -8.73 13.84
N GLU A 460 -20.94 -7.47 13.52
CA GLU A 460 -21.80 -6.59 14.32
C GLU A 460 -23.23 -7.16 14.42
N ARG A 461 -23.83 -7.56 13.29
CA ARG A 461 -25.17 -8.16 13.25
C ARG A 461 -25.24 -9.46 14.05
N LEU A 462 -24.23 -10.32 13.92
CA LEU A 462 -24.13 -11.56 14.69
C LEU A 462 -24.02 -11.26 16.19
N GLY A 463 -23.22 -10.25 16.57
CA GLY A 463 -23.10 -9.81 17.95
C GLY A 463 -24.43 -9.32 18.53
N THR A 464 -25.17 -8.51 17.77
CA THR A 464 -26.52 -8.06 18.17
C THR A 464 -27.49 -9.24 18.30
N ALA A 465 -27.48 -10.18 17.35
CA ALA A 465 -28.34 -11.36 17.39
C ALA A 465 -28.02 -12.27 18.60
N LEU A 466 -26.75 -12.45 18.93
CA LEU A 466 -26.31 -13.21 20.10
C LEU A 466 -26.74 -12.53 21.41
N TRP A 467 -26.65 -11.20 21.51
CA TRP A 467 -27.18 -10.45 22.65
C TRP A 467 -28.70 -10.60 22.78
N ALA A 468 -29.44 -10.49 21.67
CA ALA A 468 -30.88 -10.69 21.66
C ALA A 468 -31.25 -12.13 22.09
N ALA A 469 -30.54 -13.13 21.59
CA ALA A 469 -30.73 -14.52 21.99
C ALA A 469 -30.45 -14.74 23.49
N ALA A 470 -29.38 -14.14 24.02
CA ALA A 470 -29.07 -14.20 25.45
C ALA A 470 -30.20 -13.60 26.31
N LEU A 471 -30.72 -12.43 25.91
CA LEU A 471 -31.82 -11.77 26.62
C LEU A 471 -33.12 -12.58 26.54
N LEU A 472 -33.45 -13.16 25.39
CA LEU A 472 -34.64 -14.00 25.22
C LEU A 472 -34.55 -15.28 26.06
N LEU A 473 -33.37 -15.91 26.11
CA LEU A 473 -33.14 -17.10 26.92
C LEU A 473 -33.22 -16.79 28.43
N LEU A 474 -32.66 -15.65 28.88
CA LEU A 474 -32.80 -15.19 30.27
C LEU A 474 -34.25 -14.82 30.62
N ALA A 475 -34.97 -14.19 29.72
CA ALA A 475 -36.39 -13.90 29.91
C ALA A 475 -37.21 -15.20 30.01
N ALA A 476 -36.94 -16.17 29.13
CA ALA A 476 -37.62 -17.47 29.15
C ALA A 476 -37.36 -18.25 30.45
N THR A 477 -36.14 -18.23 30.99
CA THR A 477 -35.84 -18.87 32.27
C THR A 477 -36.47 -18.13 33.45
N ALA A 478 -36.46 -16.79 33.45
CA ALA A 478 -37.05 -15.99 34.51
C ALA A 478 -38.58 -16.08 34.55
N LEU A 479 -39.24 -16.24 33.39
CA LEU A 479 -40.69 -16.35 33.27
C LEU A 479 -41.20 -17.80 33.41
N LEU A 480 -40.33 -18.81 33.39
CA LEU A 480 -40.73 -20.22 33.50
C LEU A 480 -41.61 -20.52 34.74
N PRO A 481 -41.36 -19.94 35.95
CA PRO A 481 -42.23 -20.14 37.11
C PRO A 481 -43.65 -19.59 36.93
N LEU A 482 -43.87 -18.68 35.98
CA LEU A 482 -45.17 -18.09 35.65
C LEU A 482 -45.86 -18.81 34.48
N ALA A 483 -45.19 -19.76 33.83
CA ALA A 483 -45.73 -20.48 32.67
C ALA A 483 -46.78 -21.54 33.08
N PRO A 484 -47.66 -21.99 32.16
CA PRO A 484 -48.61 -23.08 32.44
C PRO A 484 -47.91 -24.37 32.91
N PRO A 485 -48.54 -25.19 33.77
CA PRO A 485 -47.93 -26.40 34.34
C PRO A 485 -47.36 -27.37 33.30
N ALA A 486 -48.04 -27.53 32.15
CA ALA A 486 -47.56 -28.36 31.06
C ALA A 486 -46.19 -27.90 30.51
N VAL A 487 -45.96 -26.59 30.44
CA VAL A 487 -44.68 -26.00 29.98
C VAL A 487 -43.61 -26.16 31.05
N GLN A 488 -43.94 -25.95 32.32
CA GLN A 488 -43.01 -26.16 33.44
C GLN A 488 -42.53 -27.62 33.50
N GLN A 489 -43.46 -28.56 33.34
CA GLN A 489 -43.18 -29.99 33.37
C GLN A 489 -42.38 -30.45 32.14
N ALA A 490 -42.68 -29.90 30.96
CA ALA A 490 -41.95 -30.20 29.73
C ALA A 490 -40.51 -29.64 29.74
N ALA A 491 -40.29 -28.44 30.29
CA ALA A 491 -38.95 -27.86 30.40
C ALA A 491 -38.11 -28.56 31.49
N GLY A 492 -38.72 -28.82 32.65
CA GLY A 492 -38.05 -29.38 33.82
C GLY A 492 -36.90 -28.49 34.35
N PRO A 493 -36.28 -28.88 35.49
CA PRO A 493 -35.15 -28.14 36.07
C PRO A 493 -33.93 -28.14 35.15
N THR A 494 -33.70 -29.24 34.42
CA THR A 494 -32.59 -29.36 33.47
C THR A 494 -32.74 -28.39 32.30
N GLY A 495 -33.96 -28.20 31.77
CA GLY A 495 -34.20 -27.26 30.66
C GLY A 495 -33.95 -25.81 31.05
N ALA A 496 -34.32 -25.41 32.27
CA ALA A 496 -34.05 -24.06 32.78
C ALA A 496 -32.53 -23.80 32.92
N VAL A 497 -31.77 -24.78 33.44
CA VAL A 497 -30.31 -24.68 33.54
C VAL A 497 -29.67 -24.61 32.15
N VAL A 498 -30.10 -25.44 31.20
CA VAL A 498 -29.58 -25.43 29.83
C VAL A 498 -29.82 -24.09 29.15
N ALA A 499 -31.03 -23.52 29.28
CA ALA A 499 -31.33 -22.20 28.71
C ALA A 499 -30.50 -21.07 29.35
N ALA A 500 -30.28 -21.12 30.67
CA ALA A 500 -29.42 -20.16 31.37
C ALA A 500 -27.94 -20.25 30.91
N VAL A 501 -27.41 -21.47 30.77
CA VAL A 501 -26.05 -21.69 30.26
C VAL A 501 -25.94 -21.22 28.81
N ALA A 502 -26.91 -21.54 27.96
CA ALA A 502 -26.95 -21.08 26.58
C ALA A 502 -26.96 -19.54 26.50
N ALA A 503 -27.70 -18.87 27.38
CA ALA A 503 -27.70 -17.41 27.46
C ALA A 503 -26.31 -16.83 27.79
N LEU A 504 -25.61 -17.42 28.75
CA LEU A 504 -24.25 -17.03 29.12
C LEU A 504 -23.28 -17.24 27.96
N VAL A 505 -23.37 -18.36 27.25
CA VAL A 505 -22.55 -18.64 26.06
C VAL A 505 -22.81 -17.60 24.97
N CYS A 506 -24.07 -17.28 24.69
CA CYS A 506 -24.43 -16.24 23.72
C CYS A 506 -23.88 -14.86 24.12
N ALA A 507 -24.04 -14.45 25.38
CA ALA A 507 -23.51 -13.18 25.87
C ALA A 507 -21.97 -13.13 25.82
N ALA A 508 -21.28 -14.20 26.21
CA ALA A 508 -19.83 -14.32 26.14
C ALA A 508 -19.32 -14.27 24.69
N ALA A 509 -20.00 -14.97 23.77
CA ALA A 509 -19.68 -14.94 22.35
C ALA A 509 -19.89 -13.54 21.75
N ALA A 510 -20.98 -12.86 22.10
CA ALA A 510 -21.23 -11.49 21.67
C ALA A 510 -20.18 -10.50 22.20
N HIS A 511 -19.78 -10.63 23.46
CA HIS A 511 -18.72 -9.80 24.06
C HIS A 511 -17.36 -10.06 23.41
N TRP A 512 -17.01 -11.34 23.18
CA TRP A 512 -15.80 -11.72 22.45
C TRP A 512 -15.78 -11.12 21.04
N LEU A 513 -16.91 -11.20 20.33
CA LEU A 513 -17.02 -10.69 18.96
C LEU A 513 -16.88 -9.17 18.90
N LYS A 514 -17.43 -8.44 19.88
CA LYS A 514 -17.18 -6.99 20.04
C LYS A 514 -15.69 -6.69 20.20
N GLY A 515 -15.00 -7.41 21.08
CA GLY A 515 -13.55 -7.24 21.27
C GLY A 515 -12.71 -7.68 20.08
N PHE A 516 -13.19 -8.64 19.28
CA PHE A 516 -12.59 -9.03 18.00
C PHE A 516 -12.74 -7.90 16.96
N ILE A 517 -13.94 -7.32 16.82
CA ILE A 517 -14.19 -6.22 15.89
C ILE A 517 -13.33 -5.01 16.24
N GLU A 518 -13.34 -4.59 17.51
CA GLU A 518 -12.60 -3.40 17.96
C GLU A 518 -11.10 -3.54 17.61
N ARG A 519 -10.47 -4.65 18.03
CA ARG A 519 -9.03 -4.88 17.81
C ARG A 519 -8.66 -5.05 16.34
N ASN A 520 -9.56 -5.57 15.50
CA ASN A 520 -9.20 -5.99 14.15
C ASN A 520 -9.64 -5.01 13.07
N TYR A 521 -10.74 -4.28 13.28
CA TYR A 521 -11.35 -3.39 12.29
C TYR A 521 -11.47 -1.94 12.73
N VAL A 522 -11.24 -1.63 14.01
CA VAL A 522 -11.40 -0.27 14.53
C VAL A 522 -10.05 0.29 14.97
N PHE A 523 -9.44 -0.28 16.02
CA PHE A 523 -8.23 0.27 16.61
C PHE A 523 -7.53 -0.75 17.51
N GLU A 524 -6.20 -0.73 17.45
CA GLU A 524 -5.33 -1.48 18.35
C GLU A 524 -4.07 -0.65 18.59
N ASP A 525 -3.84 -0.23 19.84
CA ASP A 525 -2.68 0.60 20.16
C ASP A 525 -1.41 -0.25 20.17
N PHE A 526 -0.61 -0.17 19.11
CA PHE A 526 0.69 -0.84 19.07
C PHE A 526 1.76 0.00 19.77
N VAL A 527 2.20 -0.46 20.94
CA VAL A 527 3.25 0.18 21.72
C VAL A 527 4.54 -0.60 21.55
N HIS A 528 5.48 -0.03 20.78
CA HIS A 528 6.78 -0.65 20.49
C HIS A 528 7.47 -1.15 21.76
N ALA A 529 7.48 -0.38 22.85
CA ALA A 529 8.16 -0.76 24.09
C ALA A 529 7.60 -2.02 24.78
N LEU A 530 6.31 -2.34 24.57
CA LEU A 530 5.63 -3.44 25.28
C LEU A 530 5.59 -4.76 24.48
N TRP A 531 5.99 -4.74 23.22
CA TRP A 531 6.03 -5.91 22.33
C TRP A 531 4.67 -6.61 22.11
N TYR A 532 3.58 -6.00 22.60
CA TYR A 532 2.19 -6.42 22.46
C TYR A 532 1.31 -5.17 22.32
N PRO A 533 0.11 -5.31 21.73
CA PRO A 533 -0.93 -4.31 21.86
C PRO A 533 -1.09 -3.93 23.32
N ALA A 534 -1.15 -2.64 23.63
CA ALA A 534 -1.45 -2.19 24.98
C ALA A 534 -2.92 -2.56 25.28
N THR A 535 -3.15 -3.77 25.79
CA THR A 535 -4.44 -4.13 26.38
C THR A 535 -4.54 -3.35 27.69
N LYS A 536 -5.22 -2.21 27.66
CA LYS A 536 -5.74 -1.57 28.87
C LYS A 536 -6.94 -2.34 29.37
#